data_AF-A0A534X4Q5-F1
#
_entry.id   AF-A0A534X4Q5-F1
#
_cell.length_a   1.000
_cell.length_b   1.000
_cell.length_c   1.000
_cell.angle_alpha   90.00
_cell.angle_beta   90.00
_cell.angle_gamma   90.00
#
_symmetry.space_group_name_H-M   'P 1'
#
loop_
_entity.id
_entity.type
_entity.pdbx_description
1 polymer ?
#
loop_
_entity_poly.entity_id
_entity_poly.type
_entity_poly.pdbx_seq_one_letter_code
_entity_poly.pdbx_strand_id
1 'polypeptide(L)'
;MKPSALLALTALLAAASVFGSGTTGINGTTRQCTDPCFQAARGAFRDCASSASGAFADALDGCLERHHECVDACRSQRQDCRDATGAGAGLAACQMQLVVEKARCRNQFRPGSIRLAACLDRAEAGASACRRGVRRGFRQALLACQSAFGQCADACGPGEPPLGVQMCTAGAKSAFKAVIADCRQTFQASASACIGKDVMCVPDCTDARETCNAPTQAALNAAIAACTMQETTAVATCAATYPAGSPELQQCIQTAQASAFTCRDAALQAAAPGFQACGQQYLACLKACPPA
;
A
#
# COMPACT_ATOMS: atom_id res chain seq x y z
N MET A 1 3.29 -34.43 2.48
CA MET A 1 3.42 -33.79 1.14
C MET A 1 2.05 -33.76 0.48
N LYS A 2 1.42 -32.58 0.41
CA LYS A 2 0.18 -32.32 -0.35
C LYS A 2 0.40 -30.99 -1.11
N PRO A 3 0.33 -30.96 -2.45
CA PRO A 3 0.53 -29.74 -3.22
C PRO A 3 -0.84 -29.10 -3.51
N SER A 4 -1.27 -28.05 -2.81
CA SER A 4 -2.59 -27.45 -3.11
C SER A 4 -2.81 -25.96 -2.81
N ALA A 5 -1.79 -25.16 -2.44
CA ALA A 5 -2.02 -23.72 -2.18
C ALA A 5 -1.51 -22.76 -3.28
N LEU A 6 -0.59 -23.22 -4.15
CA LEU A 6 0.10 -22.35 -5.12
C LEU A 6 -0.67 -22.07 -6.43
N LEU A 7 -1.79 -22.74 -6.68
CA LEU A 7 -2.55 -22.60 -7.93
C LEU A 7 -3.75 -21.64 -7.85
N ALA A 8 -4.09 -21.09 -6.68
CA ALA A 8 -5.22 -20.16 -6.53
C ALA A 8 -4.91 -18.70 -6.93
N LEU A 9 -3.65 -18.38 -7.23
CA LEU A 9 -3.19 -17.01 -7.48
C LEU A 9 -3.30 -16.53 -8.94
N THR A 10 -3.69 -17.40 -9.89
CA THR A 10 -3.72 -17.08 -11.32
C THR A 10 -5.11 -16.74 -11.88
N ALA A 11 -6.19 -16.90 -11.13
CA ALA A 11 -7.56 -16.79 -11.68
C ALA A 11 -8.27 -15.42 -11.51
N LEU A 12 -7.64 -14.40 -10.93
CA LEU A 12 -8.30 -13.09 -10.65
C LEU A 12 -7.85 -11.92 -11.54
N LEU A 13 -7.08 -12.18 -12.61
CA LEU A 13 -6.60 -11.17 -13.55
C LEU A 13 -7.49 -10.93 -14.78
N ALA A 14 -8.63 -11.61 -14.90
CA ALA A 14 -9.55 -11.48 -16.03
C ALA A 14 -10.73 -10.54 -15.71
N ALA A 15 -10.48 -9.23 -15.62
CA ALA A 15 -11.54 -8.22 -15.61
C ALA A 15 -11.13 -6.91 -16.31
N ALA A 16 -10.32 -7.03 -17.37
CA ALA A 16 -9.87 -5.90 -18.18
C ALA A 16 -10.02 -6.20 -19.67
N SER A 17 -11.23 -6.54 -20.12
CA SER A 17 -11.51 -6.68 -21.56
C SER A 17 -13.00 -6.63 -21.87
N VAL A 18 -13.62 -5.45 -21.76
CA VAL A 18 -14.82 -5.12 -22.55
C VAL A 18 -14.79 -3.62 -22.86
N PHE A 19 -14.24 -3.26 -24.02
CA PHE A 19 -14.65 -2.05 -24.73
C PHE A 19 -14.94 -2.49 -26.17
N GLY A 20 -16.20 -2.85 -26.40
CA GLY A 20 -16.72 -3.15 -27.73
C GLY A 20 -16.94 -1.87 -28.51
N SER A 21 -16.42 -1.85 -29.72
CA SER A 21 -16.57 -0.81 -30.72
C SER A 21 -18.03 -0.71 -31.18
N GLY A 22 -18.69 0.42 -30.92
CA GLY A 22 -19.99 0.78 -31.45
C GLY A 22 -19.95 2.19 -32.01
N THR A 23 -19.96 2.30 -33.33
CA THR A 23 -20.01 3.55 -34.09
C THR A 23 -21.43 4.11 -34.16
N THR A 24 -21.64 5.34 -33.69
CA THR A 24 -22.50 6.37 -34.31
C THR A 24 -22.29 7.71 -33.57
N GLY A 25 -22.20 8.79 -34.34
CA GLY A 25 -21.53 10.03 -33.96
C GLY A 25 -22.29 10.97 -33.02
N ILE A 26 -21.52 11.68 -32.20
CA ILE A 26 -21.79 13.01 -31.68
C ILE A 26 -20.44 13.74 -31.59
N ASN A 27 -20.39 15.01 -32.00
CA ASN A 27 -19.27 15.94 -31.81
C ASN A 27 -19.00 16.20 -30.31
N GLY A 28 -18.50 15.19 -29.62
CA GLY A 28 -17.88 15.28 -28.30
C GLY A 28 -16.50 14.68 -28.43
N THR A 29 -15.49 15.54 -28.35
CA THR A 29 -14.09 15.17 -28.57
C THR A 29 -13.70 13.92 -27.78
N THR A 30 -13.04 13.00 -28.47
CA THR A 30 -12.30 11.82 -28.04
C THR A 30 -11.12 12.17 -27.10
N ARG A 31 -11.39 12.98 -26.08
CA ARG A 31 -10.45 13.54 -25.10
C ARG A 31 -10.42 12.75 -23.79
N GLN A 32 -11.00 11.55 -23.75
CA GLN A 32 -11.24 10.82 -22.49
C GLN A 32 -10.19 9.74 -22.17
N CYS A 33 -9.43 9.24 -23.15
CA CYS A 33 -8.47 8.14 -22.91
C CYS A 33 -7.00 8.58 -22.73
N THR A 34 -6.68 9.81 -23.12
CA THR A 34 -5.32 10.39 -23.11
C THR A 34 -5.16 11.54 -22.13
N ASP A 35 -6.20 11.87 -21.37
CA ASP A 35 -6.16 12.92 -20.35
C ASP A 35 -5.19 12.54 -19.22
N PRO A 36 -4.16 13.37 -18.94
CA PRO A 36 -3.30 13.22 -17.78
C PRO A 36 -4.05 12.96 -16.46
N CYS A 37 -5.19 13.62 -16.24
CA CYS A 37 -6.01 13.48 -15.04
C CYS A 37 -6.50 12.02 -14.89
N PHE A 38 -7.00 11.45 -15.98
CA PHE A 38 -7.49 10.07 -15.96
C PHE A 38 -6.36 9.05 -15.80
N GLN A 39 -5.18 9.33 -16.36
CA GLN A 39 -3.99 8.50 -16.15
C GLN A 39 -3.48 8.56 -14.70
N ALA A 40 -3.52 9.73 -14.07
CA ALA A 40 -3.22 9.89 -12.64
C ALA A 40 -4.21 9.08 -11.78
N ALA A 41 -5.52 9.22 -12.02
CA ALA A 41 -6.55 8.46 -11.31
C ALA A 41 -6.37 6.94 -11.46
N ARG A 42 -6.08 6.45 -12.68
CA ARG A 42 -5.74 5.04 -12.94
C ARG A 42 -4.46 4.61 -12.21
N GLY A 43 -3.47 5.48 -12.17
CA GLY A 43 -2.22 5.27 -11.43
C GLY A 43 -2.48 5.06 -9.95
N ALA A 44 -3.22 5.99 -9.33
CA ALA A 44 -3.60 5.93 -7.92
C ALA A 44 -4.42 4.66 -7.59
N PHE A 45 -5.38 4.29 -8.45
CA PHE A 45 -6.13 3.04 -8.30
C PHE A 45 -5.22 1.80 -8.27
N ARG A 46 -4.27 1.71 -9.20
CA ARG A 46 -3.33 0.57 -9.27
C ARG A 46 -2.41 0.53 -8.06
N ASP A 47 -1.95 1.68 -7.59
CA ASP A 47 -1.11 1.77 -6.39
C ASP A 47 -1.88 1.30 -5.14
N CYS A 48 -3.14 1.75 -5.00
CA CYS A 48 -4.08 1.35 -3.94
C CYS A 48 -4.35 -0.17 -3.98
N ALA A 49 -4.75 -0.69 -5.14
CA ALA A 49 -5.05 -2.12 -5.30
C ALA A 49 -3.82 -3.01 -5.04
N SER A 50 -2.64 -2.61 -5.51
CA SER A 50 -1.41 -3.36 -5.25
C SER A 50 -1.01 -3.31 -3.78
N SER A 51 -1.24 -2.20 -3.08
CA SER A 51 -1.03 -2.13 -1.63
C SER A 51 -2.01 -3.05 -0.89
N ALA A 52 -3.29 -3.03 -1.26
CA ALA A 52 -4.32 -3.88 -0.68
C ALA A 52 -4.01 -5.37 -0.89
N SER A 53 -3.53 -5.76 -2.07
CA SER A 53 -3.12 -7.15 -2.33
C SER A 53 -1.93 -7.58 -1.49
N GLY A 54 -0.96 -6.69 -1.26
CA GLY A 54 0.17 -6.96 -0.36
C GLY A 54 -0.29 -7.18 1.08
N ALA A 55 -1.10 -6.26 1.61
CA ALA A 55 -1.66 -6.37 2.96
C ALA A 55 -2.54 -7.62 3.13
N PHE A 56 -3.31 -7.99 2.11
CA PHE A 56 -4.10 -9.23 2.13
C PHE A 56 -3.23 -10.48 2.19
N ALA A 57 -2.16 -10.55 1.39
CA ALA A 57 -1.20 -11.66 1.45
C ALA A 57 -0.54 -11.74 2.84
N ASP A 58 -0.10 -10.58 3.38
CA ASP A 58 0.49 -10.52 4.70
C ASP A 58 -0.50 -10.96 5.79
N ALA A 59 -1.80 -10.62 5.68
CA ALA A 59 -2.84 -11.08 6.60
C ALA A 59 -3.06 -12.60 6.53
N LEU A 60 -3.11 -13.18 5.31
CA LEU A 60 -3.25 -14.63 5.14
C LEU A 60 -2.08 -15.41 5.73
N ASP A 61 -0.87 -14.85 5.66
CA ASP A 61 0.33 -15.47 6.23
C ASP A 61 0.28 -15.62 7.76
N GLY A 62 -0.66 -14.96 8.46
CA GLY A 62 -0.91 -15.13 9.90
C GLY A 62 -2.07 -16.05 10.21
N CYS A 63 -2.79 -16.51 9.20
CA CYS A 63 -3.85 -17.48 9.36
C CYS A 63 -3.34 -18.92 9.21
N LEU A 64 -2.03 -19.15 9.32
CA LEU A 64 -1.42 -20.47 9.20
C LEU A 64 -1.70 -21.33 10.45
N GLU A 65 -1.85 -22.65 10.28
CA GLU A 65 -1.96 -23.64 11.36
C GLU A 65 -0.61 -23.89 12.04
N ARG A 66 -0.02 -22.82 12.55
CA ARG A 66 1.32 -22.76 13.15
C ARG A 66 1.27 -21.92 14.41
N HIS A 67 2.24 -22.08 15.32
CA HIS A 67 2.35 -21.22 16.49
C HIS A 67 2.44 -19.74 16.10
N HIS A 68 1.48 -18.94 16.56
CA HIS A 68 1.31 -17.55 16.13
C HIS A 68 2.54 -16.68 16.47
N GLU A 69 3.13 -16.83 17.65
CA GLU A 69 4.33 -16.09 18.04
C GLU A 69 5.53 -16.39 17.12
N CYS A 70 5.71 -17.65 16.73
CA CYS A 70 6.75 -18.05 15.77
C CYS A 70 6.50 -17.44 14.38
N VAL A 71 5.24 -17.47 13.91
CA VAL A 71 4.87 -16.87 12.62
C VAL A 71 5.06 -15.35 12.63
N ASP A 72 4.74 -14.67 13.73
CA ASP A 72 4.97 -13.22 13.86
C ASP A 72 6.45 -12.87 13.89
N ALA A 73 7.30 -13.70 14.51
CA ALA A 73 8.75 -13.57 14.40
C ALA A 73 9.23 -13.72 12.94
N CYS A 74 8.73 -14.74 12.22
CA CYS A 74 9.02 -14.92 10.79
C CYS A 74 8.55 -13.73 9.94
N ARG A 75 7.40 -13.12 10.28
CA ARG A 75 6.89 -11.91 9.63
C ARG A 75 7.79 -10.70 9.89
N SER A 76 8.33 -10.58 11.10
CA SER A 76 9.33 -9.56 11.44
C SER A 76 10.58 -9.72 10.55
N GLN A 77 11.14 -10.92 10.48
CA GLN A 77 12.32 -11.20 9.63
C GLN A 77 12.05 -10.93 8.15
N ARG A 78 10.84 -11.22 7.67
CA ARG A 78 10.43 -10.87 6.31
C ARG A 78 10.39 -9.36 6.11
N GLN A 79 9.89 -8.61 7.09
CA GLN A 79 9.86 -7.16 7.04
C GLN A 79 11.28 -6.60 6.97
N ASP A 80 12.19 -7.10 7.82
CA ASP A 80 13.61 -6.72 7.77
C ASP A 80 14.25 -7.03 6.40
N CYS A 81 13.94 -8.20 5.83
CA CYS A 81 14.38 -8.57 4.49
C CYS A 81 13.86 -7.59 3.42
N ARG A 82 12.57 -7.23 3.49
CA ARG A 82 11.94 -6.27 2.56
C ARG A 82 12.59 -4.89 2.70
N ASP A 83 12.83 -4.43 3.92
CA ASP A 83 13.44 -3.13 4.19
C ASP A 83 14.90 -3.08 3.69
N ALA A 84 15.64 -4.20 3.83
CA ALA A 84 16.99 -4.35 3.31
C ALA A 84 17.07 -4.37 1.77
N THR A 85 15.98 -4.64 1.04
CA THR A 85 16.01 -4.64 -0.43
C THR A 85 16.25 -3.25 -1.03
N GLY A 86 16.01 -2.17 -0.28
CA GLY A 86 16.04 -0.81 -0.80
C GLY A 86 14.78 -0.38 -1.56
N ALA A 87 13.77 -1.25 -1.66
CA ALA A 87 12.48 -0.91 -2.28
C ALA A 87 11.81 0.29 -1.58
N GLY A 88 11.91 0.37 -0.24
CA GLY A 88 11.40 1.50 0.55
C GLY A 88 12.06 2.83 0.16
N ALA A 89 13.38 2.86 0.05
CA ALA A 89 14.13 4.04 -0.39
C ALA A 89 13.74 4.47 -1.83
N GLY A 90 13.55 3.50 -2.73
CA GLY A 90 13.06 3.78 -4.09
C GLY A 90 11.65 4.39 -4.11
N LEU A 91 10.73 3.90 -3.28
CA LEU A 91 9.39 4.46 -3.16
C LEU A 91 9.41 5.89 -2.58
N ALA A 92 10.24 6.13 -1.56
CA ALA A 92 10.45 7.45 -0.98
C ALA A 92 11.03 8.44 -2.01
N ALA A 93 11.99 8.00 -2.83
CA ALA A 93 12.54 8.81 -3.91
C ALA A 93 11.48 9.21 -4.94
N CYS A 94 10.59 8.29 -5.35
CA CYS A 94 9.46 8.61 -6.23
C CYS A 94 8.52 9.67 -5.62
N GLN A 95 8.28 9.61 -4.30
CA GLN A 95 7.45 10.60 -3.61
C GLN A 95 8.14 11.96 -3.55
N MET A 96 9.43 12.00 -3.26
CA MET A 96 10.20 13.26 -3.29
C MET A 96 10.21 13.89 -4.69
N GLN A 97 10.35 13.06 -5.74
CA GLN A 97 10.26 13.54 -7.11
C GLN A 97 8.89 14.15 -7.42
N LEU A 98 7.79 13.55 -6.94
CA LEU A 98 6.45 14.13 -7.09
C LEU A 98 6.36 15.53 -6.47
N VAL A 99 6.86 15.70 -5.25
CA VAL A 99 6.87 17.00 -4.57
C VAL A 99 7.64 18.05 -5.38
N VAL A 100 8.82 17.69 -5.88
CA VAL A 100 9.65 18.58 -6.71
C VAL A 100 8.95 18.94 -8.02
N GLU A 101 8.35 17.97 -8.72
CA GLU A 101 7.67 18.22 -9.99
C GLU A 101 6.38 19.05 -9.79
N LYS A 102 5.61 18.81 -8.73
CA LYS A 102 4.46 19.67 -8.38
C LYS A 102 4.90 21.12 -8.13
N ALA A 103 5.98 21.32 -7.36
CA ALA A 103 6.53 22.64 -7.11
C ALA A 103 7.00 23.31 -8.42
N ARG A 104 7.67 22.56 -9.31
CA ARG A 104 8.07 23.05 -10.63
C ARG A 104 6.85 23.50 -11.46
N CYS A 105 5.79 22.69 -11.50
CA CYS A 105 4.56 23.04 -12.21
C CYS A 105 3.96 24.36 -11.71
N ARG A 106 3.88 24.54 -10.37
CA ARG A 106 3.34 25.76 -9.76
C ARG A 106 4.19 27.00 -10.02
N ASN A 107 5.51 26.84 -10.11
CA ASN A 107 6.43 27.94 -10.46
C ASN A 107 6.39 28.31 -11.94
N GLN A 108 6.07 27.36 -12.82
CA GLN A 108 6.11 27.55 -14.27
C GLN A 108 4.79 28.09 -14.85
N PHE A 109 3.65 27.71 -14.27
CA PHE A 109 2.34 28.01 -14.84
C PHE A 109 1.50 28.90 -13.92
N ARG A 110 0.67 29.77 -14.53
CA ARG A 110 -0.25 30.65 -13.80
C ARG A 110 -1.21 29.80 -12.93
N PRO A 111 -1.47 30.21 -11.67
CA PRO A 111 -2.51 29.61 -10.83
C PRO A 111 -3.86 29.57 -11.53
N GLY A 112 -4.62 28.47 -11.35
CA GLY A 112 -5.93 28.32 -11.99
C GLY A 112 -5.91 27.87 -13.45
N SER A 113 -4.73 27.78 -14.09
CA SER A 113 -4.68 27.54 -15.54
C SER A 113 -4.80 26.06 -15.90
N ILE A 114 -5.41 25.77 -17.06
CA ILE A 114 -5.46 24.42 -17.66
C ILE A 114 -4.04 23.82 -17.81
N ARG A 115 -3.04 24.65 -18.12
CA ARG A 115 -1.65 24.20 -18.24
C ARG A 115 -1.07 23.76 -16.90
N LEU A 116 -1.43 24.44 -15.80
CA LEU A 116 -1.04 24.05 -14.44
C LEU A 116 -1.68 22.71 -14.08
N ALA A 117 -3.00 22.58 -14.23
CA ALA A 117 -3.73 21.34 -13.97
C ALA A 117 -3.12 20.14 -14.71
N ALA A 118 -2.96 20.26 -16.03
CA ALA A 118 -2.36 19.22 -16.85
C ALA A 118 -0.89 18.92 -16.52
N CYS A 119 -0.16 19.85 -15.90
CA CYS A 119 1.19 19.61 -15.39
C CYS A 119 1.15 18.78 -14.10
N LEU A 120 0.29 19.16 -13.14
CA LEU A 120 0.11 18.45 -11.88
C LEU A 120 -0.35 17.00 -12.10
N ASP A 121 -1.31 16.79 -13.00
CA ASP A 121 -1.79 15.46 -13.36
C ASP A 121 -0.69 14.57 -13.99
N ARG A 122 0.18 15.16 -14.83
CA ARG A 122 1.33 14.44 -15.39
C ARG A 122 2.36 14.10 -14.32
N ALA A 123 2.57 14.97 -13.33
CA ALA A 123 3.45 14.69 -12.21
C ALA A 123 2.92 13.48 -11.40
N GLU A 124 1.63 13.44 -11.10
CA GLU A 124 0.98 12.31 -10.42
C GLU A 124 1.08 10.99 -11.21
N ALA A 125 0.74 11.04 -12.51
CA ALA A 125 0.86 9.88 -13.39
C ALA A 125 2.31 9.36 -13.46
N GLY A 126 3.28 10.29 -13.52
CA GLY A 126 4.71 10.01 -13.48
C GLY A 126 5.15 9.36 -12.17
N ALA A 127 4.69 9.87 -11.02
CA ALA A 127 4.98 9.29 -9.70
C ALA A 127 4.42 7.87 -9.57
N SER A 128 3.19 7.62 -10.02
CA SER A 128 2.63 6.26 -10.10
C SER A 128 3.43 5.36 -11.04
N ALA A 129 3.94 5.87 -12.17
CA ALA A 129 4.82 5.10 -13.04
C ALA A 129 6.14 4.75 -12.37
N CYS A 130 6.76 5.69 -11.65
CA CYS A 130 7.96 5.48 -10.85
C CYS A 130 7.75 4.40 -9.80
N ARG A 131 6.68 4.49 -8.98
CA ARG A 131 6.36 3.48 -7.94
C ARG A 131 6.17 2.08 -8.53
N ARG A 132 5.50 1.96 -9.67
CA ARG A 132 5.40 0.68 -10.41
C ARG A 132 6.75 0.20 -10.95
N GLY A 133 7.62 1.11 -11.38
CA GLY A 133 8.99 0.82 -11.78
C GLY A 133 9.78 0.19 -10.63
N VAL A 134 9.78 0.84 -9.47
CA VAL A 134 10.43 0.36 -8.24
C VAL A 134 9.91 -1.03 -7.84
N ARG A 135 8.59 -1.20 -7.72
CA ARG A 135 7.98 -2.50 -7.36
C ARG A 135 8.36 -3.62 -8.33
N ARG A 136 8.47 -3.31 -9.63
CA ARG A 136 8.91 -4.30 -10.64
C ARG A 136 10.40 -4.60 -10.56
N GLY A 137 11.23 -3.58 -10.35
CA GLY A 137 12.68 -3.72 -10.22
C GLY A 137 13.06 -4.61 -9.04
N PHE A 138 12.37 -4.48 -7.91
CA PHE A 138 12.62 -5.28 -6.71
C PHE A 138 11.79 -6.57 -6.62
N ARG A 139 11.02 -6.93 -7.66
CA ARG A 139 10.08 -8.06 -7.60
C ARG A 139 10.77 -9.37 -7.19
N GLN A 140 11.94 -9.67 -7.75
CA GLN A 140 12.65 -10.91 -7.44
C GLN A 140 13.18 -10.93 -6.00
N ALA A 141 13.73 -9.82 -5.51
CA ALA A 141 14.18 -9.71 -4.13
C ALA A 141 13.01 -9.88 -3.13
N LEU A 142 11.86 -9.24 -3.42
CA LEU A 142 10.66 -9.37 -2.60
C LEU A 142 10.10 -10.80 -2.61
N LEU A 143 10.15 -11.49 -3.75
CA LEU A 143 9.78 -12.91 -3.85
C LEU A 143 10.74 -13.81 -3.07
N ALA A 144 12.05 -13.50 -3.07
CA ALA A 144 13.03 -14.22 -2.26
C ALA A 144 12.74 -14.05 -0.75
N CYS A 145 12.43 -12.84 -0.30
CA CYS A 145 11.99 -12.60 1.08
C CYS A 145 10.72 -13.39 1.42
N GLN A 146 9.75 -13.47 0.50
CA GLN A 146 8.55 -14.28 0.71
C GLN A 146 8.86 -15.79 0.78
N SER A 147 9.80 -16.27 -0.04
CA SER A 147 10.23 -17.67 0.02
C SER A 147 10.93 -18.00 1.34
N ALA A 148 11.80 -17.10 1.83
CA ALA A 148 12.45 -17.25 3.14
C ALA A 148 11.42 -17.25 4.28
N PHE A 149 10.39 -16.40 4.20
CA PHE A 149 9.27 -16.44 5.13
C PHE A 149 8.57 -17.80 5.14
N GLY A 150 8.26 -18.36 3.96
CA GLY A 150 7.63 -19.68 3.88
C GLY A 150 8.46 -20.77 4.56
N GLN A 151 9.79 -20.77 4.35
CA GLN A 151 10.70 -21.71 5.01
C GLN A 151 10.72 -21.53 6.54
N CYS A 152 10.72 -20.28 7.02
CA CYS A 152 10.64 -19.98 8.45
C CYS A 152 9.31 -20.45 9.07
N ALA A 153 8.19 -20.11 8.43
CA ALA A 153 6.86 -20.46 8.91
C ALA A 153 6.60 -21.98 8.88
N ASP A 154 7.16 -22.71 7.91
CA ASP A 154 7.06 -24.17 7.85
C ASP A 154 7.82 -24.87 8.98
N ALA A 155 8.89 -24.24 9.49
CA ALA A 155 9.64 -24.71 10.65
C ALA A 155 8.93 -24.43 11.99
N CYS A 156 7.91 -23.57 12.01
CA CYS A 156 7.10 -23.36 13.20
C CYS A 156 6.30 -24.63 13.55
N GLY A 157 6.26 -24.96 14.84
CA GLY A 157 5.45 -26.06 15.35
C GLY A 157 3.94 -25.88 15.07
N PRO A 158 3.16 -26.96 15.13
CA PRO A 158 1.72 -26.90 14.92
C PRO A 158 1.05 -26.00 15.96
N GLY A 159 0.15 -25.14 15.50
CA GLY A 159 -0.63 -24.25 16.35
C GLY A 159 -1.87 -23.77 15.61
N GLU A 160 -2.69 -22.94 16.25
CA GLU A 160 -3.85 -22.35 15.59
C GLU A 160 -3.90 -20.86 15.91
N PRO A 161 -4.27 -19.99 14.94
CA PRO A 161 -4.46 -18.58 15.22
C PRO A 161 -5.61 -18.39 16.23
N PRO A 162 -5.63 -17.26 16.98
CA PRO A 162 -6.57 -17.06 18.10
C PRO A 162 -8.06 -17.20 17.78
N LEU A 163 -8.44 -16.95 16.52
CA LEU A 163 -9.83 -17.02 16.04
C LEU A 163 -10.10 -18.25 15.15
N GLY A 164 -9.13 -19.14 15.00
CA GLY A 164 -9.18 -20.23 14.03
C GLY A 164 -8.93 -19.78 12.59
N VAL A 165 -8.40 -20.68 11.77
CA VAL A 165 -7.94 -20.39 10.40
C VAL A 165 -9.07 -19.87 9.52
N GLN A 166 -10.26 -20.47 9.63
CA GLN A 166 -11.40 -20.12 8.78
C GLN A 166 -11.88 -18.70 9.04
N MET A 167 -12.05 -18.31 10.31
CA MET A 167 -12.47 -16.95 10.66
C MET A 167 -11.39 -15.93 10.33
N CYS A 168 -10.12 -16.26 10.59
CA CYS A 168 -8.98 -15.42 10.21
C CYS A 168 -8.98 -15.13 8.69
N THR A 169 -9.10 -16.19 7.88
CA THR A 169 -9.13 -16.08 6.41
C THR A 169 -10.35 -15.32 5.91
N ALA A 170 -11.52 -15.55 6.51
CA ALA A 170 -12.75 -14.84 6.16
C ALA A 170 -12.65 -13.34 6.48
N GLY A 171 -12.09 -13.00 7.64
CA GLY A 171 -11.80 -11.63 8.06
C GLY A 171 -10.86 -10.92 7.08
N ALA A 172 -9.73 -11.55 6.74
CA ALA A 172 -8.77 -11.01 5.77
C ALA A 172 -9.42 -10.76 4.40
N LYS A 173 -10.24 -11.71 3.91
CA LYS A 173 -10.98 -11.56 2.65
C LYS A 173 -11.99 -10.42 2.69
N SER A 174 -12.70 -10.26 3.81
CA SER A 174 -13.67 -9.18 4.00
C SER A 174 -12.98 -7.82 3.98
N ALA A 175 -11.90 -7.66 4.75
CA ALA A 175 -11.10 -6.44 4.78
C ALA A 175 -10.53 -6.10 3.40
N PHE A 176 -9.98 -7.08 2.68
CA PHE A 176 -9.47 -6.87 1.32
C PHE A 176 -10.57 -6.37 0.36
N LYS A 177 -11.76 -6.98 0.40
CA LYS A 177 -12.91 -6.54 -0.42
C LYS A 177 -13.31 -5.10 -0.11
N ALA A 178 -13.35 -4.72 1.17
CA ALA A 178 -13.66 -3.36 1.59
C ALA A 178 -12.64 -2.36 1.03
N VAL A 179 -11.34 -2.61 1.21
CA VAL A 179 -10.28 -1.73 0.69
C VAL A 179 -10.34 -1.60 -0.83
N ILE A 180 -10.57 -2.69 -1.57
CA ILE A 180 -10.70 -2.62 -3.03
C ILE A 180 -11.95 -1.85 -3.46
N ALA A 181 -13.06 -1.97 -2.73
CA ALA A 181 -14.26 -1.17 -2.98
C ALA A 181 -13.96 0.33 -2.80
N ASP A 182 -13.25 0.70 -1.74
CA ASP A 182 -12.83 2.09 -1.48
C ASP A 182 -11.86 2.62 -2.57
N CYS A 183 -10.90 1.79 -3.00
CA CYS A 183 -10.01 2.13 -4.13
C CYS A 183 -10.84 2.41 -5.40
N ARG A 184 -11.84 1.58 -5.70
CA ARG A 184 -12.72 1.72 -6.87
C ARG A 184 -13.58 2.97 -6.77
N GLN A 185 -14.17 3.24 -5.61
CA GLN A 185 -14.99 4.42 -5.38
C GLN A 185 -14.18 5.70 -5.59
N THR A 186 -12.96 5.74 -5.04
CA THR A 186 -12.02 6.85 -5.23
C THR A 186 -11.70 7.06 -6.71
N PHE A 187 -11.38 5.97 -7.42
CA PHE A 187 -11.11 6.04 -8.86
C PHE A 187 -12.30 6.59 -9.65
N GLN A 188 -13.51 6.09 -9.38
CA GLN A 188 -14.73 6.54 -10.07
C GLN A 188 -15.00 8.03 -9.83
N ALA A 189 -14.84 8.50 -8.59
CA ALA A 189 -14.99 9.91 -8.25
C ALA A 189 -13.95 10.76 -8.99
N SER A 190 -12.66 10.42 -8.91
CA SER A 190 -11.59 11.17 -9.57
C SER A 190 -11.77 11.17 -11.09
N ALA A 191 -12.09 10.01 -11.69
CA ALA A 191 -12.31 9.88 -13.12
C ALA A 191 -13.51 10.72 -13.59
N SER A 192 -14.60 10.75 -12.83
CA SER A 192 -15.75 11.60 -13.15
C SER A 192 -15.41 13.09 -13.05
N ALA A 193 -14.60 13.47 -12.07
CA ALA A 193 -14.14 14.84 -11.90
C ALA A 193 -13.14 15.28 -13.00
N CYS A 194 -12.48 14.35 -13.69
CA CYS A 194 -11.69 14.68 -14.88
C CYS A 194 -12.56 15.08 -16.09
N ILE A 195 -13.88 14.87 -16.06
CA ILE A 195 -14.77 15.09 -17.21
C ILE A 195 -15.77 16.21 -16.88
N GLY A 196 -15.66 17.34 -17.59
CA GLY A 196 -16.67 18.41 -17.55
C GLY A 196 -16.74 19.18 -16.23
N LYS A 197 -15.70 19.08 -15.38
CA LYS A 197 -15.52 19.86 -14.16
C LYS A 197 -14.36 20.82 -14.27
N ASP A 198 -14.31 21.78 -13.36
CA ASP A 198 -13.19 22.70 -13.22
C ASP A 198 -11.86 21.93 -13.16
N VAL A 199 -10.91 22.38 -14.00
CA VAL A 199 -9.65 21.68 -14.25
C VAL A 199 -8.72 21.67 -13.05
N MET A 200 -8.85 22.60 -12.11
CA MET A 200 -8.06 22.62 -10.89
C MET A 200 -8.69 21.83 -9.76
N CYS A 201 -9.97 21.48 -9.85
CA CYS A 201 -10.66 20.82 -8.76
C CYS A 201 -9.99 19.49 -8.33
N VAL A 202 -9.62 18.63 -9.27
CA VAL A 202 -8.96 17.35 -8.94
C VAL A 202 -7.57 17.58 -8.30
N PRO A 203 -6.68 18.40 -8.89
CA PRO A 203 -5.42 18.78 -8.23
C PRO A 203 -5.60 19.36 -6.82
N ASP A 204 -6.51 20.31 -6.64
CA ASP A 204 -6.73 20.99 -5.35
C ASP A 204 -7.28 20.03 -4.29
N CYS A 205 -8.24 19.17 -4.65
CA CYS A 205 -8.73 18.12 -3.75
C CYS A 205 -7.61 17.13 -3.39
N THR A 206 -6.71 16.83 -4.35
CA THR A 206 -5.58 15.93 -4.12
C THR A 206 -4.59 16.54 -3.14
N ASP A 207 -4.23 17.82 -3.30
CA ASP A 207 -3.35 18.54 -2.39
C ASP A 207 -3.97 18.68 -0.98
N ALA A 208 -5.28 18.93 -0.90
CA ALA A 208 -6.01 18.97 0.37
C ALA A 208 -5.94 17.61 1.09
N ARG A 209 -6.08 16.50 0.35
CA ARG A 209 -5.94 15.15 0.91
C ARG A 209 -4.51 14.89 1.38
N GLU A 210 -3.50 15.28 0.62
CA GLU A 210 -2.08 15.15 1.04
C GLU A 210 -1.82 15.91 2.34
N THR A 211 -2.32 17.13 2.44
CA THR A 211 -2.22 17.97 3.63
C THR A 211 -2.94 17.32 4.83
N CYS A 212 -4.14 16.76 4.62
CA CYS A 212 -4.89 16.04 5.64
C CYS A 212 -4.15 14.78 6.13
N ASN A 213 -3.53 14.02 5.23
CA ASN A 213 -2.82 12.78 5.55
C ASN A 213 -1.49 13.03 6.29
N ALA A 214 -0.84 14.17 6.07
CA ALA A 214 0.50 14.47 6.59
C ALA A 214 0.67 14.22 8.10
N PRO A 215 -0.20 14.72 9.02
CA PRO A 215 -0.05 14.47 10.44
C PRO A 215 -0.18 12.99 10.81
N THR A 216 -1.15 12.27 10.23
CA THR A 216 -1.34 10.84 10.46
C THR A 216 -0.14 10.03 9.97
N GLN A 217 0.41 10.37 8.79
CA GLN A 217 1.60 9.73 8.27
C GLN A 217 2.83 9.99 9.15
N ALA A 218 3.00 11.21 9.66
CA ALA A 218 4.12 11.55 10.55
C ALA A 218 4.03 10.78 11.87
N ALA A 219 2.83 10.70 12.48
CA ALA A 219 2.59 9.93 13.69
C ALA A 219 2.84 8.43 13.48
N LEU A 220 2.37 7.87 12.36
CA LEU A 220 2.63 6.48 12.00
C LEU A 220 4.13 6.21 11.85
N ASN A 221 4.85 7.05 11.10
CA ASN A 221 6.29 6.88 10.90
C ASN A 221 7.05 6.92 12.24
N ALA A 222 6.69 7.83 13.14
CA ALA A 222 7.28 7.92 14.47
C ALA A 222 6.99 6.68 15.32
N ALA A 223 5.76 6.16 15.29
CA ALA A 223 5.38 4.94 16.01
C ALA A 223 6.14 3.71 15.49
N ILE A 224 6.25 3.54 14.17
CA ILE A 224 7.02 2.45 13.57
C ILE A 224 8.50 2.53 13.95
N ALA A 225 9.09 3.73 13.94
CA ALA A 225 10.47 3.93 14.39
C ALA A 225 10.65 3.55 15.87
N ALA A 226 9.69 3.92 16.74
CA ALA A 226 9.71 3.53 18.14
C ALA A 226 9.63 2.01 18.34
N CYS A 227 8.73 1.31 17.63
CA CYS A 227 8.66 -0.16 17.68
C CYS A 227 9.98 -0.82 17.21
N THR A 228 10.62 -0.25 16.19
CA THR A 228 11.92 -0.74 15.68
C THR A 228 13.05 -0.52 16.70
N MET A 229 13.04 0.60 17.41
CA MET A 229 13.99 0.85 18.51
C MET A 229 13.77 -0.10 19.70
N GLN A 230 12.52 -0.45 20.01
CA GLN A 230 12.20 -1.43 21.03
C GLN A 230 12.73 -2.82 20.65
N GLU A 231 12.54 -3.24 19.40
CA GLU A 231 13.06 -4.51 18.87
C GLU A 231 14.58 -4.61 19.00
N THR A 232 15.29 -3.61 18.49
CA THR A 232 16.77 -3.57 18.52
C THR A 232 17.31 -3.61 19.96
N THR A 233 16.68 -2.88 20.88
CA THR A 233 17.05 -2.88 22.30
C THR A 233 16.78 -4.25 22.96
N ALA A 234 15.63 -4.87 22.66
CA ALA A 234 15.28 -6.18 23.19
C ALA A 234 16.23 -7.27 22.66
N VAL A 235 16.55 -7.26 21.37
CA VAL A 235 17.51 -8.20 20.76
C VAL A 235 18.91 -8.04 21.36
N ALA A 236 19.37 -6.80 21.55
CA ALA A 236 20.65 -6.54 22.22
C ALA A 236 20.67 -7.05 23.67
N THR A 237 19.54 -6.92 24.38
CA THR A 237 19.37 -7.45 25.73
C THR A 237 19.44 -8.99 25.74
N CYS A 238 18.72 -9.65 24.83
CA CYS A 238 18.79 -11.10 24.64
C CYS A 238 20.22 -11.59 24.42
N ALA A 239 20.96 -10.90 23.53
CA ALA A 239 22.35 -11.24 23.21
C ALA A 239 23.33 -11.03 24.38
N ALA A 240 23.02 -10.11 25.30
CA ALA A 240 23.79 -9.91 26.53
C ALA A 240 23.47 -10.93 27.62
N THR A 241 22.24 -11.47 27.64
CA THR A 241 21.77 -12.42 28.65
C THR A 241 22.14 -13.86 28.32
N TYR A 242 22.04 -14.27 27.05
CA TYR A 242 22.17 -15.68 26.66
C TYR A 242 23.41 -15.92 25.77
N PRO A 243 24.09 -17.07 25.91
CA PRO A 243 25.23 -17.40 25.06
C PRO A 243 24.89 -17.45 23.57
N ALA A 244 25.85 -17.07 22.72
CA ALA A 244 25.68 -17.15 21.28
C ALA A 244 25.37 -18.58 20.82
N GLY A 245 24.35 -18.73 19.97
CA GLY A 245 23.90 -20.02 19.43
C GLY A 245 23.07 -20.88 20.38
N SER A 246 22.76 -20.40 21.59
CA SER A 246 21.90 -21.16 22.52
C SER A 246 20.42 -21.13 22.07
N PRO A 247 19.64 -22.18 22.37
CA PRO A 247 18.21 -22.18 22.07
C PRO A 247 17.45 -21.09 22.85
N GLU A 248 17.91 -20.74 24.06
CA GLU A 248 17.33 -19.65 24.86
C GLU A 248 17.52 -18.28 24.20
N LEU A 249 18.69 -18.04 23.59
CA LEU A 249 18.95 -16.82 22.81
C LEU A 249 17.97 -16.72 21.64
N GLN A 250 17.80 -17.81 20.89
CA GLN A 250 16.89 -17.86 19.75
C GLN A 250 15.44 -17.59 20.17
N GLN A 251 14.99 -18.22 21.25
CA GLN A 251 13.65 -18.00 21.79
C GLN A 251 13.45 -16.54 22.23
N CYS A 252 14.43 -15.95 22.92
CA CYS A 252 14.37 -14.55 23.36
C CYS A 252 14.25 -13.59 22.17
N ILE A 253 15.06 -13.79 21.13
CA ILE A 253 15.01 -12.98 19.90
C ILE A 253 13.65 -13.13 19.20
N GLN A 254 13.12 -14.35 19.11
CA GLN A 254 11.79 -14.57 18.50
C GLN A 254 10.69 -13.82 19.25
N THR A 255 10.69 -13.85 20.58
CA THR A 255 9.72 -13.08 21.38
C THR A 255 9.85 -11.57 21.16
N ALA A 256 11.08 -11.05 21.08
CA ALA A 256 11.33 -9.64 20.78
C ALA A 256 10.79 -9.26 19.38
N GLN A 257 11.04 -10.09 18.37
CA GLN A 257 10.56 -9.89 16.99
C GLN A 257 9.03 -9.95 16.91
N ALA A 258 8.39 -10.90 17.58
CA ALA A 258 6.94 -11.01 17.65
C ALA A 258 6.31 -9.76 18.32
N SER A 259 6.87 -9.31 19.44
CA SER A 259 6.41 -8.10 20.14
C SER A 259 6.53 -6.85 19.27
N ALA A 260 7.65 -6.71 18.56
CA ALA A 260 7.87 -5.60 17.63
C ALA A 260 6.87 -5.62 16.45
N PHE A 261 6.56 -6.80 15.93
CA PHE A 261 5.52 -6.97 14.91
C PHE A 261 4.15 -6.52 15.44
N THR A 262 3.74 -6.97 16.62
CA THR A 262 2.48 -6.54 17.25
C THR A 262 2.43 -5.03 17.47
N CYS A 263 3.54 -4.42 17.90
CA CYS A 263 3.65 -2.96 18.06
C CYS A 263 3.44 -2.23 16.73
N ARG A 264 4.08 -2.69 15.65
CA ARG A 264 3.93 -2.10 14.31
C ARG A 264 2.51 -2.25 13.77
N ASP A 265 1.89 -3.41 13.99
CA ASP A 265 0.49 -3.64 13.59
C ASP A 265 -0.47 -2.70 14.34
N ALA A 266 -0.30 -2.55 15.66
CA ALA A 266 -1.09 -1.60 16.46
C ALA A 266 -0.92 -0.14 15.97
N ALA A 267 0.29 0.26 15.57
CA ALA A 267 0.52 1.58 14.99
C ALA A 267 -0.23 1.78 13.66
N LEU A 268 -0.26 0.76 12.80
CA LEU A 268 -1.04 0.79 11.55
C LEU A 268 -2.54 0.88 11.83
N GLN A 269 -3.04 0.10 12.78
CA GLN A 269 -4.46 0.14 13.19
C GLN A 269 -4.84 1.51 13.77
N ALA A 270 -3.97 2.13 14.57
CA ALA A 270 -4.20 3.46 15.13
C ALA A 270 -4.20 4.57 14.06
N ALA A 271 -3.40 4.43 13.00
CA ALA A 271 -3.34 5.40 11.90
C ALA A 271 -4.54 5.28 10.92
N ALA A 272 -5.13 4.08 10.80
CA ALA A 272 -6.16 3.79 9.80
C ALA A 272 -7.37 4.75 9.83
N PRO A 273 -7.97 5.11 10.99
CA PRO A 273 -9.10 6.05 11.04
C PRO A 273 -8.76 7.44 10.48
N GLY A 274 -7.53 7.93 10.70
CA GLY A 274 -7.08 9.23 10.19
C GLY A 274 -7.05 9.26 8.67
N PHE A 275 -6.44 8.23 8.05
CA PHE A 275 -6.43 8.11 6.59
C PHE A 275 -7.82 7.90 5.99
N GLN A 276 -8.69 7.15 6.67
CA GLN A 276 -10.07 6.95 6.25
C GLN A 276 -10.84 8.28 6.25
N ALA A 277 -10.70 9.09 7.30
CA ALA A 277 -11.35 10.40 7.39
C ALA A 277 -10.91 11.33 6.24
N CYS A 278 -9.60 11.41 5.96
CA CYS A 278 -9.08 12.19 4.84
C CYS A 278 -9.55 11.65 3.47
N GLY A 279 -9.72 10.34 3.33
CA GLY A 279 -10.30 9.71 2.15
C GLY A 279 -11.76 10.13 1.92
N GLN A 280 -12.57 10.19 2.98
CA GLN A 280 -13.96 10.65 2.88
C GLN A 280 -14.05 12.14 2.53
N GLN A 281 -13.19 12.99 3.11
CA GLN A 281 -13.11 14.40 2.75
C GLN A 281 -12.71 14.60 1.29
N TYR A 282 -11.77 13.81 0.78
CA TYR A 282 -11.39 13.83 -0.63
C TYR A 282 -12.57 13.49 -1.56
N LEU A 283 -13.32 12.42 -1.25
CA LEU A 283 -14.51 12.06 -2.03
C LEU A 283 -15.58 13.16 -2.00
N ALA A 284 -15.77 13.82 -0.86
CA ALA A 284 -16.69 14.94 -0.73
C ALA A 284 -16.24 16.14 -1.58
N CYS A 285 -14.94 16.47 -1.55
CA CYS A 285 -14.34 17.52 -2.37
C CYS A 285 -14.57 17.29 -3.87
N LEU A 286 -14.30 16.06 -4.35
CA LEU A 286 -14.51 15.70 -5.76
C LEU A 286 -15.98 15.79 -6.20
N LYS A 287 -16.92 15.42 -5.33
CA LYS A 287 -18.37 15.54 -5.62
C LYS A 287 -18.80 17.00 -5.71
N ALA A 288 -18.18 17.88 -4.93
CA ALA A 288 -18.45 19.31 -4.90
C ALA A 288 -17.79 20.09 -6.05
N CYS A 289 -17.01 19.42 -6.93
CA CYS A 289 -16.36 20.09 -8.05
C CYS A 289 -17.38 20.84 -8.93
N PRO A 290 -17.17 22.15 -9.18
CA PRO A 290 -18.02 22.93 -10.07
C PRO A 290 -17.84 22.46 -11.53
N PRO A 291 -18.85 22.65 -12.39
CA PRO A 291 -18.70 22.44 -13.83
C PRO A 291 -17.67 23.40 -14.43
N ALA A 292 -17.04 22.98 -15.54
CA ALA A 292 -16.06 23.76 -16.30
C ALA A 292 -16.67 24.94 -17.06
#